data_AF-A0A432UXB2-F1
#
_entry.id   AF-A0A432UXB2-F1
#
_cell.length_a   1.000
_cell.length_b   1.000
_cell.length_c   1.000
_cell.angle_alpha   90.00
_cell.angle_beta   90.00
_cell.angle_gamma   90.00
#
_symmetry.space_group_name_H-M   'P 1'
#
loop_
_entity.id
_entity.type
_entity.pdbx_description
1 polymer ?
#
loop_
_entity_poly.entity_id
_entity_poly.type
_entity_poly.pdbx_seq_one_letter_code
_entity_poly.pdbx_strand_id
1 'polypeptide(L)' 'MGTGLGGNGSHIGATANIICVSESERCGIPEARISPQLWLRKGLVVMFVSLVIASGVFVLFFEFFQ' A
#
# COMPACT_ATOMS: atom_id res chain seq x y z
N MET A 1 4.04 10.95 -2.29
CA MET A 1 3.18 10.56 -1.14
C MET A 1 1.85 9.97 -1.62
N GLY A 2 1.87 9.04 -2.59
CA GLY A 2 0.65 8.44 -3.14
C GLY A 2 0.50 7.02 -2.63
N THR A 3 0.99 6.05 -3.39
CA THR A 3 1.01 4.61 -3.06
C THR A 3 1.49 4.28 -1.64
N GLY A 4 2.62 4.87 -1.21
CA GLY A 4 3.26 4.53 0.07
C GLY A 4 2.56 5.03 1.33
N LEU A 5 1.73 6.09 1.27
CA LEU A 5 1.12 6.73 2.45
C LEU A 5 -0.42 6.72 2.42
N GLY A 6 -1.03 6.13 1.37
CA GLY A 6 -2.49 6.05 1.25
C GLY A 6 -3.00 5.32 0.01
N GLY A 7 -2.29 5.41 -1.11
CA GLY A 7 -2.71 4.82 -2.39
C GLY A 7 -2.75 3.29 -2.40
N ASN A 8 -2.09 2.61 -1.46
CA ASN A 8 -2.21 1.17 -1.26
C ASN A 8 -3.43 0.73 -0.43
N GLY A 9 -4.16 1.68 0.19
CA GLY A 9 -5.36 1.38 0.96
C GLY A 9 -6.46 0.71 0.13
N SER A 10 -6.43 0.88 -1.19
CA SER A 10 -7.35 0.24 -2.13
C SER A 10 -6.60 -0.27 -3.36
N HIS A 11 -7.11 -1.37 -3.94
CA HIS A 11 -6.57 -1.96 -5.17
C HIS A 11 -6.75 -1.04 -6.41
N ILE A 12 -7.60 -0.01 -6.32
CA ILE A 12 -7.77 1.06 -7.34
C ILE A 12 -7.00 2.34 -7.01
N GLY A 13 -6.30 2.41 -5.87
CA GLY A 13 -5.69 3.66 -5.39
C GLY A 13 -4.43 4.09 -6.15
N ALA A 14 -3.92 3.25 -7.05
CA ALA A 14 -2.84 3.60 -7.98
C ALA A 14 -2.91 2.73 -9.24
N THR A 15 -2.41 3.26 -10.35
CA THR A 15 -2.35 2.53 -11.63
C THR A 15 -1.58 1.21 -11.51
N ALA A 16 -0.50 1.19 -10.72
CA ALA A 16 0.27 -0.03 -10.45
C ALA A 16 -0.56 -1.12 -9.75
N ASN A 17 -1.51 -0.73 -8.89
CA ASN A 17 -2.37 -1.67 -8.18
C ASN A 17 -3.35 -2.33 -9.15
N ILE A 18 -3.95 -1.53 -10.04
CA ILE A 18 -4.85 -2.03 -11.09
C ILE A 18 -4.11 -3.00 -12.01
N ILE A 19 -2.90 -2.63 -12.47
CA ILE A 19 -2.08 -3.52 -13.30
C ILE A 19 -1.79 -4.84 -12.57
N CYS A 20 -1.43 -4.79 -11.28
CA CYS A 20 -1.17 -5.99 -10.49
C CYS A 20 -2.41 -6.90 -10.39
N VAL A 21 -3.60 -6.33 -10.13
CA VAL A 21 -4.85 -7.11 -10.09
C VAL A 21 -5.15 -7.71 -11.46
N SER A 22 -5.08 -6.92 -12.54
CA SER A 22 -5.34 -7.41 -13.90
C SER A 22 -4.37 -8.51 -14.34
N GLU A 23 -3.09 -8.41 -14.01
CA GLU A 23 -2.11 -9.46 -14.31
C GLU A 23 -2.30 -10.70 -13.44
N SER A 24 -2.70 -10.54 -12.17
CA SER A 24 -3.07 -11.67 -11.29
C SER A 24 -4.31 -12.44 -11.79
N GLU A 25 -5.21 -11.77 -12.51
CA GLU A 25 -6.37 -12.41 -13.14
C GLU A 25 -5.99 -13.10 -14.46
N ARG A 26 -5.08 -12.50 -15.24
CA ARG A 26 -4.61 -13.03 -16.52
C ARG A 26 -3.72 -14.27 -16.39
N CYS A 27 -2.94 -14.39 -15.32
CA CYS A 27 -2.00 -15.50 -15.16
C CYS A 27 -2.68 -16.86 -14.95
N GLY A 28 -3.99 -16.89 -14.63
CA GLY A 28 -4.77 -18.12 -14.51
C GLY A 28 -4.42 -19.00 -13.31
N ILE A 29 -3.54 -18.52 -12.41
CA ILE A 29 -3.12 -19.21 -11.19
C ILE A 29 -4.14 -18.89 -10.08
N PRO A 30 -4.95 -19.85 -9.61
CA PRO A 30 -6.01 -19.60 -8.62
C PRO A 30 -5.48 -18.97 -7.32
N GLU A 31 -4.29 -19.37 -6.90
CA GLU A 31 -3.63 -18.91 -5.66
C GLU A 31 -3.10 -17.48 -5.78
N ALA A 32 -2.84 -17.01 -7.00
CA ALA A 32 -2.34 -15.67 -7.26
C ALA A 32 -3.45 -14.63 -7.32
N ARG A 33 -4.73 -15.04 -7.40
CA ARG A 33 -5.86 -14.13 -7.54
C ARG A 33 -5.96 -13.17 -6.36
N ILE A 34 -6.04 -11.89 -6.70
CA ILE A 34 -6.16 -10.82 -5.73
C ILE A 34 -7.63 -10.47 -5.56
N SER A 35 -8.18 -10.74 -4.37
CA SER A 35 -9.52 -10.25 -4.02
C SER A 35 -9.46 -8.85 -3.40
N PRO A 36 -10.51 -8.01 -3.57
CA PRO A 36 -10.59 -6.70 -2.95
C PRO A 36 -10.40 -6.74 -1.43
N GLN A 37 -10.99 -7.75 -0.77
CA GLN A 37 -10.90 -7.92 0.68
C GLN A 37 -9.48 -8.33 1.12
N LEU A 38 -8.81 -9.18 0.35
CA LEU A 38 -7.42 -9.56 0.60
C LEU A 38 -6.50 -8.34 0.47
N TRP A 39 -6.71 -7.53 -0.58
CA TRP A 39 -5.93 -6.31 -0.79
C TRP A 39 -6.14 -5.33 0.35
N LEU A 40 -7.39 -5.04 0.73
CA LEU A 40 -7.70 -4.10 1.81
C LEU A 40 -7.02 -4.51 3.12
N ARG A 41 -7.06 -5.80 3.48
CA ARG A 41 -6.44 -6.31 4.71
C ARG A 41 -4.92 -6.10 4.73
N LYS A 42 -4.23 -6.30 3.59
CA LYS A 42 -2.78 -6.10 3.50
C LYS A 42 -2.40 -4.63 3.31
N GLY A 43 -3.12 -3.93 2.44
CA GLY A 43 -2.92 -2.54 2.06
C GLY A 43 -3.12 -1.58 3.23
N LEU A 44 -4.13 -1.80 4.07
CA LEU A 44 -4.33 -1.01 5.29
C LEU A 44 -3.19 -1.19 6.28
N VAL A 45 -2.73 -2.42 6.51
CA VAL A 45 -1.60 -2.67 7.43
C VAL A 45 -0.34 -1.96 6.93
N VAL A 46 -0.02 -2.07 5.64
CA VAL A 46 1.13 -1.39 5.04
C VAL A 46 1.01 0.13 5.17
N MET A 47 -0.19 0.68 4.91
CA MET A 47 -0.46 2.12 5.02
C MET A 47 -0.28 2.65 6.44
N PHE A 48 -0.77 1.94 7.45
CA PHE A 48 -0.60 2.35 8.84
C PHE A 48 0.86 2.28 9.28
N VAL A 49 1.56 1.19 8.94
CA VAL A 49 2.97 1.03 9.29
C VAL A 49 3.82 2.11 8.62
N SER A 50 3.60 2.39 7.34
CA SER A 50 4.35 3.42 6.63
C SER A 50 4.06 4.83 7.16
N LEU A 51 2.81 5.12 7.54
CA LEU A 51 2.44 6.39 8.17
C LEU A 51 3.12 6.57 9.52
N VAL A 52 3.10 5.54 10.39
CA VAL A 52 3.76 5.58 11.69
C VAL A 52 5.27 5.79 11.55
N ILE A 53 5.91 5.08 10.61
CA ILE A 53 7.35 5.23 10.36
C ILE A 53 7.64 6.65 9.83
N ALA A 54 6.87 7.14 8.86
CA ALA A 54 7.05 8.47 8.30
C ALA A 54 6.87 9.56 9.36
N SER A 55 5.83 9.45 10.19
CA SER A 55 5.60 10.36 11.32
C SER A 55 6.73 10.30 12.35
N GLY A 56 7.21 9.11 12.71
CA GLY A 56 8.32 8.94 13.64
C GLY A 56 9.63 9.54 13.12
N VAL A 57 9.96 9.29 11.85
CA VAL A 57 11.13 9.90 11.20
C VAL A 57 10.96 11.42 11.15
N PHE A 58 9.78 11.93 10.81
CA PHE A 58 9.53 13.37 10.75
C PHE A 58 9.75 14.04 12.10
N VAL A 59 9.23 13.47 13.20
CA VAL A 59 9.44 14.00 14.56
C VAL A 59 10.92 13.98 14.95
N LEU A 60 11.61 12.85 14.75
CA LEU A 60 13.03 12.72 15.09
C LEU A 60 13.92 13.67 14.27
N PHE A 61 13.61 13.87 12.98
CA PHE A 61 14.35 14.79 12.13
C PHE A 61 14.08 16.25 12.54
N PHE A 62 12.84 16.61 12.87
CA PHE A 62 12.52 17.98 13.31
C PHE A 62 13.17 18.31 14.66
N GLU A 63 13.23 17.37 15.61
CA GLU A 63 13.96 17.57 16.88
C GLU A 63 15.49 17.63 16.67
N PHE A 64 16.03 16.96 15.65
CA PHE A 64 17.47 16.96 15.38
C PHE A 64 17.96 18.21 14.62
N PHE A 65 17.10 18.82 13.79
CA PHE A 65 17.45 20.00 12.97
C PHE A 65 16.96 21.33 13.55
N GLN A 66 16.29 21.33 14.70
CA GLN A 66 15.89 22.53 15.46
C GLN A 66 16.87 22.77 16.60
#